data_AF-A0A946H9R8-F1
#
_entry.id   AF-A0A946H9R8-F1
#
_cell.length_a   1.000
_cell.length_b   1.000
_cell.length_c   1.000
_cell.angle_alpha   90.00
_cell.angle_beta   90.00
_cell.angle_gamma   90.00
#
_symmetry.space_group_name_H-M   'P 1'
#
loop_
_entity.id
_entity.type
_entity.pdbx_description
1 polymer ?
#
loop_
_entity_poly.entity_id
_entity_poly.type
_entity_poly.pdbx_seq_one_letter_code
_entity_poly.pdbx_strand_id
1 'polypeptide(L)'
;MEVLVKLTQELGSILIILASAVPYIAGYIGLILLTLFVWRLVKRVLTPKQDFSSLKTVTFGDESAVSSNFAASVVSIVLILVLWGSFTGSKILPSFMHVPGAFRGEAEFTYTAENESGLRDDATVQVIVHGIGEDVKLPDIDPGNGFARNDVLAVKAYRTKLLKWDTNDDENRKMGVKIVAIDGQPVAAGTSVYLDDLRVAVTPKGTLN
;
A
#
# COMPACT_ATOMS: atom_id res chain seq x y z
N MET A 1 13.09 38.87 34.02
CA MET A 1 12.36 39.51 32.91
C MET A 1 12.24 38.57 31.71
N GLU A 2 13.30 37.86 31.33
CA GLU A 2 13.29 36.89 30.21
C GLU A 2 12.25 35.76 30.32
N VAL A 3 12.03 35.24 31.53
CA VAL A 3 11.05 34.16 31.75
C VAL A 3 9.63 34.62 31.43
N LEU A 4 9.26 35.84 31.81
CA LEU A 4 7.96 36.42 31.50
C LEU A 4 7.79 36.63 29.98
N VAL A 5 8.84 37.09 29.30
CA VAL A 5 8.81 37.26 27.83
C VAL A 5 8.61 35.92 27.12
N LYS A 6 9.34 34.87 27.52
CA LYS A 6 9.15 33.52 26.97
C LYS A 6 7.74 32.99 27.23
N LEU A 7 7.22 33.13 28.45
CA LEU A 7 5.84 32.75 28.77
C LEU A 7 4.81 33.48 27.90
N THR A 8 5.00 34.77 27.64
CA THR A 8 4.08 35.52 26.74
C THR A 8 4.18 35.09 25.28
N GLN A 9 5.37 34.70 24.81
CA GLN A 9 5.57 34.19 23.46
C GLN A 9 4.95 32.80 23.27
N GLU A 10 5.13 31.90 24.24
CA GLU A 10 4.50 30.58 24.26
C GLU A 10 2.97 30.68 24.35
N LEU A 11 2.45 31.62 25.13
CA LEU A 11 1.01 31.86 25.16
C LEU A 11 0.50 32.33 23.79
N GLY A 12 1.24 33.23 23.13
CA GLY A 12 0.91 33.72 21.79
C GLY A 12 0.93 32.62 20.72
N SER A 13 1.94 31.74 20.74
CA SER A 13 2.04 30.62 19.80
C SER A 13 0.88 29.64 19.97
N ILE A 14 0.52 29.29 21.21
CA ILE A 14 -0.63 28.42 21.51
C ILE A 14 -1.93 29.04 20.99
N LEU A 15 -2.15 30.35 21.21
CA LEU A 15 -3.36 31.03 20.74
C LEU A 15 -3.46 31.05 19.20
N ILE A 16 -2.34 31.23 18.50
CA ILE A 16 -2.29 31.16 17.03
C ILE A 16 -2.59 29.75 16.53
N ILE A 17 -2.07 28.71 17.19
CA ILE A 17 -2.36 27.31 16.88
C ILE A 17 -3.86 26.99 17.11
N LEU A 18 -4.45 27.49 18.19
CA LEU A 18 -5.88 27.32 18.45
C LEU A 18 -6.73 28.05 17.40
N ALA A 19 -6.34 29.27 17.02
CA ALA A 19 -7.03 30.03 15.98
C ALA A 19 -6.92 29.34 14.61
N SER A 20 -5.77 28.75 14.27
CA SER A 20 -5.59 28.02 13.01
C SER A 20 -6.36 26.69 12.98
N ALA A 21 -6.74 26.13 14.14
CA ALA A 21 -7.61 24.97 14.23
C ALA A 21 -9.08 25.28 13.90
N VAL A 22 -9.53 26.53 14.09
CA VAL A 22 -10.92 26.97 13.87
C VAL A 22 -11.48 26.61 12.48
N PRO A 23 -10.80 26.86 11.34
CA PRO A 23 -11.31 26.47 10.02
C PRO A 23 -11.51 24.96 9.86
N TYR A 24 -10.67 24.13 10.46
CA TYR A 24 -10.83 22.68 10.43
C TYR A 24 -12.05 22.22 11.22
N ILE A 25 -12.25 22.79 12.41
CA ILE A 25 -13.43 22.53 13.24
C ILE A 25 -14.70 23.00 12.52
N ALA A 26 -14.67 24.20 11.93
CA ALA A 26 -15.78 24.73 11.14
C ALA A 26 -16.09 23.85 9.92
N GLY A 27 -15.07 23.37 9.21
CA GLY A 27 -15.21 22.41 8.12
C GLY A 27 -15.84 21.09 8.56
N TYR A 28 -15.40 20.55 9.70
CA TYR A 28 -15.98 19.33 10.29
C TYR A 28 -17.45 19.52 10.69
N ILE A 29 -17.78 20.64 11.36
CA ILE A 29 -19.17 20.99 11.68
C ILE A 29 -19.99 21.14 10.39
N GLY A 30 -19.44 21.79 9.37
CA GLY A 30 -20.05 21.93 8.04
C GLY A 30 -20.37 20.58 7.41
N LEU A 31 -19.44 19.62 7.48
CA LEU A 31 -19.66 18.24 7.01
C LEU A 31 -20.81 17.56 7.76
N ILE A 32 -20.87 17.67 9.09
CA ILE A 32 -21.96 17.10 9.89
C ILE A 32 -23.30 17.70 9.48
N LEU A 33 -23.37 19.03 9.39
CA LEU A 33 -24.59 19.73 9.00
C LEU A 33 -25.02 19.39 7.57
N LEU A 34 -24.07 19.28 6.64
CA LEU A 34 -24.32 18.84 5.26
C LEU A 34 -24.89 17.42 5.25
N THR A 35 -24.29 16.50 6.00
CA THR A 35 -24.74 15.10 6.06
C THR A 35 -26.15 15.01 6.67
N LEU A 36 -26.43 15.79 7.73
CA LEU A 36 -27.76 15.89 8.32
C LEU A 36 -28.78 16.48 7.34
N PHE A 37 -28.38 17.49 6.56
CA PHE A 37 -29.23 18.09 5.54
C PHE A 37 -29.58 17.08 4.44
N VAL A 38 -28.58 16.39 3.89
CA VAL A 38 -28.77 15.32 2.90
C VAL A 38 -29.68 14.22 3.46
N TRP A 39 -29.45 13.79 4.70
CA TRP A 39 -30.29 12.78 5.35
C TRP A 39 -31.75 13.22 5.51
N ARG A 40 -32.00 14.50 5.83
CA ARG A 40 -33.35 15.06 5.90
C ARG A 40 -34.03 15.09 4.54
N LEU A 41 -33.30 15.40 3.46
CA LEU A 41 -33.84 15.34 2.10
C LEU A 41 -34.21 13.90 1.71
N VAL A 42 -33.33 12.94 1.96
CA VAL A 42 -33.58 11.52 1.69
C VAL A 42 -34.79 11.02 2.49
N LYS A 43 -34.88 11.35 3.79
CA LYS A 43 -36.04 11.01 4.62
C LYS A 43 -37.35 11.62 4.13
N ARG A 44 -37.34 12.77 3.47
CA ARG A 44 -38.55 13.37 2.90
C ARG A 44 -39.06 12.60 1.68
N VAL A 45 -38.14 12.01 0.90
CA VAL A 45 -38.48 11.23 -0.30
C VAL A 45 -38.86 9.79 0.07
N LEU A 46 -38.27 9.22 1.12
CA LEU A 46 -38.65 7.91 1.66
C LEU A 46 -39.94 8.06 2.48
N THR A 47 -41.08 7.67 1.90
CA THR A 47 -42.38 7.70 2.59
C THR A 47 -42.31 6.90 3.91
N PRO A 48 -42.63 7.50 5.07
CA PRO A 48 -42.74 6.75 6.31
C PRO A 48 -43.85 5.70 6.16
N LYS A 49 -43.55 4.42 6.37
CA LYS A 49 -44.60 3.41 6.56
C LYS A 49 -45.36 3.80 7.83
N GLN A 50 -46.64 4.15 7.67
CA GLN A 50 -47.55 4.26 8.81
C GLN A 50 -47.85 2.83 9.26
N ASP A 51 -47.08 2.33 10.22
CA ASP A 51 -47.27 1.00 10.76
C ASP A 51 -47.81 1.09 12.18
N PHE A 52 -48.89 0.35 12.45
CA PHE A 52 -49.53 0.27 13.76
C PHE A 52 -48.89 -0.80 14.66
N SER A 53 -47.76 -1.36 14.24
CA SER A 53 -46.93 -2.30 15.01
C SER A 53 -46.63 -1.80 16.44
N SER A 54 -46.51 -0.49 16.67
CA SER A 54 -46.30 0.07 18.01
C SER A 54 -47.49 -0.10 18.98
N LEU A 55 -48.68 -0.43 18.47
CA LEU A 55 -49.88 -0.69 19.28
C LEU A 55 -50.04 -2.17 19.65
N LYS A 56 -49.19 -3.06 19.10
CA LYS A 56 -49.21 -4.48 19.41
C LYS A 56 -48.29 -4.79 20.58
N THR A 57 -48.80 -5.57 21.54
CA THR A 57 -47.98 -6.22 22.56
C THR A 57 -47.22 -7.39 21.94
N VAL A 58 -45.89 -7.30 21.96
CA VAL A 58 -44.99 -8.32 21.39
C VAL A 58 -45.15 -9.64 22.15
N THR A 59 -45.52 -10.70 21.45
CA THR A 59 -45.43 -12.09 21.96
C THR A 59 -44.18 -12.77 21.40
N PHE A 60 -43.64 -13.74 22.12
CA PHE A 60 -42.53 -14.53 21.60
C PHE A 60 -42.96 -15.25 20.31
N GLY A 61 -42.20 -15.02 19.22
CA GLY A 61 -42.53 -15.51 17.88
C GLY A 61 -43.24 -14.50 16.97
N ASP A 62 -43.48 -13.26 17.43
CA ASP A 62 -44.01 -12.20 16.57
C ASP A 62 -42.93 -11.64 15.64
N GLU A 63 -42.84 -12.22 14.43
CA GLU A 63 -41.94 -11.78 13.36
C GLU A 63 -42.19 -10.34 12.90
N SER A 64 -43.41 -9.82 13.11
CA SER A 64 -43.80 -8.47 12.66
C SER A 64 -43.18 -7.34 13.49
N ALA A 65 -42.56 -7.68 14.63
CA ALA A 65 -41.74 -6.75 15.41
C ALA A 65 -40.33 -6.53 14.83
N VAL A 66 -39.89 -7.38 13.89
CA VAL A 66 -38.58 -7.25 13.22
C VAL A 66 -38.72 -6.36 11.99
N SER A 67 -38.22 -5.13 12.06
CA SER A 67 -38.25 -4.19 10.94
C SER A 67 -36.89 -4.10 10.22
N SER A 68 -36.90 -4.20 8.89
CA SER A 68 -35.71 -4.02 8.06
C SER A 68 -35.47 -2.55 7.72
N ASN A 69 -34.23 -2.07 7.80
CA ASN A 69 -33.86 -0.73 7.33
C ASN A 69 -33.44 -0.76 5.85
N PHE A 70 -34.38 -0.45 4.95
CA PHE A 70 -34.14 -0.45 3.50
C PHE A 70 -33.00 0.50 3.09
N ALA A 71 -32.96 1.70 3.67
CA ALA A 71 -31.91 2.68 3.37
C ALA A 71 -30.52 2.14 3.75
N ALA A 72 -30.39 1.52 4.92
CA ALA A 72 -29.13 0.90 5.33
C ALA A 72 -28.74 -0.28 4.41
N SER A 73 -29.72 -1.08 3.97
CA SER A 73 -29.48 -2.18 3.03
C SER A 73 -28.93 -1.69 1.69
N VAL A 74 -29.57 -0.67 1.08
CA VAL A 74 -29.11 -0.09 -0.19
C VAL A 74 -27.72 0.52 -0.05
N VAL A 75 -27.47 1.29 1.02
CA VAL A 75 -26.15 1.89 1.28
C VAL A 75 -25.08 0.80 1.44
N SER A 76 -25.38 -0.30 2.12
CA SER A 76 -24.46 -1.43 2.27
C SER A 76 -24.06 -2.04 0.93
N ILE A 77 -25.02 -2.26 0.03
CA ILE A 77 -24.76 -2.80 -1.32
C ILE A 77 -23.91 -1.83 -2.14
N VAL A 78 -24.25 -0.54 -2.14
CA VAL A 78 -23.46 0.49 -2.83
C VAL A 78 -22.04 0.55 -2.28
N LEU A 79 -21.87 0.47 -0.97
CA LEU A 79 -20.54 0.48 -0.34
C LEU A 79 -19.71 -0.73 -0.75
N ILE A 80 -20.30 -1.93 -0.82
CA ILE A 80 -19.62 -3.13 -1.32
C ILE A 80 -19.13 -2.91 -2.76
N LEU A 81 -19.94 -2.30 -3.63
CA LEU A 81 -19.54 -1.98 -5.00
C LEU A 81 -18.43 -0.92 -5.07
N VAL A 82 -18.48 0.09 -4.19
CA VAL A 82 -17.44 1.13 -4.09
C VAL A 82 -16.11 0.50 -3.65
N LEU A 83 -16.12 -0.31 -2.61
CA LEU A 83 -14.93 -1.02 -2.13
C LEU A 83 -14.41 -1.99 -3.19
N TRP A 84 -15.29 -2.74 -3.84
CA TRP A 84 -14.88 -3.62 -4.93
C TRP A 84 -14.22 -2.83 -6.08
N GLY A 85 -14.83 -1.72 -6.51
CA GLY A 85 -14.29 -0.89 -7.57
C GLY A 85 -12.97 -0.21 -7.20
N SER A 86 -12.79 0.19 -5.93
CA SER A 86 -11.55 0.80 -5.45
C SER A 86 -10.35 -0.16 -5.51
N PHE A 87 -10.57 -1.46 -5.25
CA PHE A 87 -9.50 -2.47 -5.30
C PHE A 87 -9.29 -3.10 -6.68
N THR A 88 -10.31 -3.10 -7.54
CA THR A 88 -10.22 -3.73 -8.87
C THR A 88 -9.83 -2.77 -9.98
N GLY A 89 -9.74 -1.46 -9.70
CA GLY A 89 -9.43 -0.46 -10.72
C GLY A 89 -10.58 -0.25 -11.72
N SER A 90 -11.83 -0.42 -11.27
CA SER A 90 -13.02 -0.31 -12.12
C SER A 90 -13.14 1.07 -12.76
N LYS A 91 -13.45 1.13 -14.06
CA LYS A 91 -13.69 2.41 -14.77
C LYS A 91 -14.91 3.19 -14.26
N ILE A 92 -15.78 2.55 -13.48
CA ILE A 92 -16.98 3.16 -12.90
C ILE A 92 -16.61 4.09 -11.73
N LEU A 93 -15.49 3.81 -11.05
CA LEU A 93 -14.96 4.67 -10.00
C LEU A 93 -13.85 5.57 -10.55
N PRO A 94 -13.83 6.86 -10.18
CA PRO A 94 -12.72 7.74 -10.45
C PRO A 94 -11.40 7.20 -9.87
N SER A 95 -10.30 7.36 -10.62
CA SER A 95 -9.00 6.80 -10.26
C SER A 95 -8.44 7.26 -8.92
N PHE A 96 -8.82 8.45 -8.42
CA PHE A 96 -8.38 8.93 -7.11
C PHE A 96 -9.02 8.20 -5.93
N MET A 97 -10.13 7.47 -6.15
CA MET A 97 -10.73 6.58 -5.14
C MET A 97 -10.19 5.15 -5.21
N HIS A 98 -9.29 4.84 -6.15
CA HIS A 98 -8.65 3.54 -6.21
C HIS A 98 -7.53 3.44 -5.18
N VAL A 99 -7.36 2.23 -4.64
CA VAL A 99 -6.16 1.90 -3.88
C VAL A 99 -4.99 1.85 -4.86
N PRO A 100 -3.82 2.44 -4.53
CA PRO A 100 -2.64 2.38 -5.39
C PRO A 100 -2.34 0.94 -5.80
N GLY A 101 -2.15 0.73 -7.10
CA GLY A 101 -1.77 -0.58 -7.64
C GLY A 101 -0.35 -0.97 -7.24
N ALA A 102 0.03 -2.22 -7.51
CA ALA A 102 1.44 -2.61 -7.41
C ALA A 102 2.30 -1.77 -8.36
N PHE A 103 3.54 -1.53 -7.97
CA PHE A 103 4.55 -0.86 -8.78
C PHE A 103 4.63 -1.49 -10.19
N ARG A 104 4.81 -0.64 -11.19
CA ARG A 104 5.03 -1.02 -12.60
C ARG A 104 6.05 -0.06 -13.18
N GLY A 105 7.00 -0.61 -13.92
CA GLY A 105 8.12 0.15 -14.45
C GLY A 105 9.44 -0.60 -14.30
N GLU A 106 10.52 0.12 -14.48
CA GLU A 106 11.88 -0.38 -14.30
C GLU A 106 12.37 0.02 -12.91
N ALA A 107 12.98 -0.93 -12.23
CA ALA A 107 13.68 -0.72 -10.97
C ALA A 107 15.05 -1.42 -11.07
N GLU A 108 16.01 -0.95 -10.29
CA GLU A 108 17.32 -1.56 -10.22
C GLU A 108 17.76 -1.66 -8.76
N PHE A 109 18.58 -2.66 -8.48
CA PHE A 109 19.26 -2.79 -7.19
C PHE A 109 20.63 -3.43 -7.40
N THR A 110 21.56 -3.16 -6.49
CA THR A 110 22.91 -3.73 -6.50
C THR A 110 23.03 -4.76 -5.38
N TYR A 111 23.61 -5.92 -5.67
CA TYR A 111 23.99 -6.88 -4.64
C TYR A 111 25.51 -6.97 -4.54
N THR A 112 25.99 -7.13 -3.30
CA THR A 112 27.40 -7.40 -3.02
C THR A 112 27.58 -8.88 -2.74
N ALA A 113 28.38 -9.55 -3.57
CA ALA A 113 28.82 -10.92 -3.38
C ALA A 113 30.17 -10.95 -2.64
N GLU A 114 30.37 -11.92 -1.76
CA GLU A 114 31.63 -12.16 -1.04
C GLU A 114 32.05 -13.61 -1.25
N ASN A 115 33.29 -13.82 -1.70
CA ASN A 115 33.85 -15.16 -1.87
C ASN A 115 34.50 -15.69 -0.58
N GLU A 116 34.99 -16.94 -0.60
CA GLU A 116 35.63 -17.56 0.57
C GLU A 116 36.93 -16.86 1.01
N SER A 117 37.59 -16.15 0.08
CA SER A 117 38.78 -15.35 0.37
C SER A 117 38.46 -13.99 1.00
N GLY A 118 37.17 -13.65 1.14
CA GLY A 118 36.70 -12.36 1.64
C GLY A 118 36.76 -11.23 0.61
N LEU A 119 37.05 -11.54 -0.67
CA LEU A 119 36.95 -10.58 -1.75
C LEU A 119 35.47 -10.27 -1.99
N ARG A 120 35.17 -8.99 -2.14
CA ARG A 120 33.82 -8.49 -2.42
C ARG A 120 33.74 -7.92 -3.81
N ASP A 121 32.60 -8.13 -4.44
CA ASP A 121 32.31 -7.62 -5.76
C ASP A 121 30.81 -7.30 -5.88
N ASP A 122 30.51 -6.27 -6.66
CA ASP A 122 29.17 -5.71 -6.77
C ASP A 122 28.61 -5.96 -8.17
N ALA A 123 27.34 -6.36 -8.23
CA ALA A 123 26.62 -6.54 -9.49
C ALA A 123 25.23 -5.93 -9.42
N THR A 124 24.79 -5.36 -10.53
CA THR A 124 23.50 -4.68 -10.66
C THR A 124 22.48 -5.59 -11.31
N VAL A 125 21.27 -5.61 -10.73
CA VAL A 125 20.13 -6.35 -11.24
C VAL A 125 19.08 -5.36 -11.73
N GLN A 126 18.77 -5.40 -13.02
CA GLN A 126 17.68 -4.63 -13.61
C GLN A 126 16.38 -5.44 -13.55
N VAL A 127 15.35 -4.89 -12.92
CA VAL A 127 14.04 -5.50 -12.71
C VAL A 127 12.99 -4.75 -13.52
N ILE A 128 12.34 -5.43 -14.45
CA ILE A 128 11.23 -4.88 -15.23
C ILE A 128 9.92 -5.43 -14.67
N VAL A 129 9.12 -4.58 -14.02
CA VAL A 129 7.83 -4.95 -13.45
C VAL A 129 6.70 -4.60 -14.41
N HIS A 130 6.03 -5.62 -14.94
CA HIS A 130 5.07 -5.47 -16.03
C HIS A 130 3.66 -5.97 -15.70
N GLY A 131 2.67 -5.50 -16.47
CA GLY A 131 1.27 -5.83 -16.31
C GLY A 131 0.92 -7.28 -16.70
N ILE A 132 -0.26 -7.73 -16.28
CA ILE A 132 -0.81 -9.02 -16.70
C ILE A 132 -1.17 -8.94 -18.19
N GLY A 133 -0.66 -9.86 -18.99
CA GLY A 133 -0.94 -9.95 -20.43
C GLY A 133 0.00 -9.13 -21.31
N GLU A 134 0.96 -8.41 -20.71
CA GLU A 134 2.04 -7.76 -21.45
C GLU A 134 3.15 -8.77 -21.74
N ASP A 135 3.63 -8.79 -22.99
CA ASP A 135 4.83 -9.51 -23.38
C ASP A 135 6.03 -8.57 -23.29
N VAL A 136 7.05 -8.99 -22.54
CA VAL A 136 8.21 -8.16 -22.24
C VAL A 136 9.46 -8.86 -22.76
N LYS A 137 10.14 -8.18 -23.68
CA LYS A 137 11.47 -8.58 -24.12
C LYS A 137 12.50 -8.02 -23.15
N LEU A 138 13.31 -8.90 -22.57
CA LEU A 138 14.43 -8.48 -21.73
C LEU A 138 15.45 -7.73 -22.60
N PRO A 139 15.96 -6.57 -22.16
CA PRO A 139 17.06 -5.91 -22.83
C PRO A 139 18.32 -6.78 -22.75
N ASP A 140 19.22 -6.59 -23.71
CA ASP A 140 20.57 -7.13 -23.62
C ASP A 140 21.37 -6.20 -22.72
N ILE A 141 22.08 -6.76 -21.74
CA ILE A 141 22.80 -5.99 -20.72
C ILE A 141 24.28 -6.35 -20.76
N ASP A 142 25.13 -5.37 -20.45
CA ASP A 142 26.55 -5.62 -20.25
C ASP A 142 26.72 -6.39 -18.92
N PRO A 143 27.29 -7.61 -18.93
CA PRO A 143 27.53 -8.39 -17.71
C PRO A 143 28.46 -7.67 -16.73
N GLY A 144 29.15 -6.60 -17.14
CA GLY A 144 30.03 -5.82 -16.27
C GLY A 144 31.38 -6.50 -16.09
N ASN A 145 32.15 -6.06 -15.09
CA ASN A 145 33.47 -6.60 -14.76
C ASN A 145 33.45 -7.21 -13.37
N GLY A 146 34.36 -8.16 -13.11
CA GLY A 146 34.44 -8.84 -11.83
C GLY A 146 33.93 -10.27 -11.91
N PHE A 147 33.81 -10.94 -10.76
CA PHE A 147 33.28 -12.30 -10.69
C PHE A 147 31.76 -12.33 -10.52
N ALA A 148 31.17 -11.27 -9.96
CA ALA A 148 29.73 -11.05 -9.95
C ALA A 148 29.33 -10.28 -11.22
N ARG A 149 28.31 -10.75 -11.93
CA ARG A 149 27.88 -10.17 -13.21
C ARG A 149 26.47 -9.58 -13.11
N ASN A 150 26.24 -8.55 -13.89
CA ASN A 150 24.93 -7.90 -13.95
C ASN A 150 23.86 -8.84 -14.51
N ASP A 151 22.63 -8.65 -14.05
CA ASP A 151 21.49 -9.51 -14.36
C ASP A 151 20.25 -8.70 -14.75
N VAL A 152 19.35 -9.33 -15.51
CA VAL A 152 18.07 -8.72 -15.87
C VAL A 152 16.92 -9.71 -15.68
N LEU A 153 15.83 -9.25 -15.07
CA LEU A 153 14.62 -10.04 -14.95
C LEU A 153 13.35 -9.23 -15.16
N ALA A 154 12.38 -9.87 -15.82
CA ALA A 154 11.00 -9.39 -15.88
C ALA A 154 10.15 -10.09 -14.81
N VAL A 155 9.40 -9.31 -14.04
CA VAL A 155 8.48 -9.76 -12.99
C VAL A 155 7.08 -9.25 -13.29
N LYS A 156 6.07 -10.11 -13.16
CA LYS A 156 4.67 -9.66 -13.26
C LYS A 156 4.29 -8.92 -12.00
N ALA A 157 3.61 -7.78 -12.14
CA ALA A 157 3.03 -7.06 -11.01
C ALA A 157 2.21 -8.01 -10.11
N TYR A 158 2.29 -7.82 -8.79
CA TYR A 158 1.67 -8.69 -7.76
C TYR A 158 2.23 -10.13 -7.68
N ARG A 159 3.39 -10.40 -8.28
CA ARG A 159 4.10 -11.68 -8.18
C ARG A 159 5.52 -11.47 -7.69
N THR A 160 6.09 -12.53 -7.12
CA THR A 160 7.51 -12.62 -6.80
C THR A 160 8.19 -13.50 -7.84
N LYS A 161 9.49 -13.34 -8.01
CA LYS A 161 10.27 -14.15 -8.94
C LYS A 161 11.64 -14.43 -8.35
N LEU A 162 12.01 -15.70 -8.34
CA LEU A 162 13.34 -16.11 -7.90
C LEU A 162 14.38 -15.78 -8.98
N LEU A 163 15.43 -15.06 -8.60
CA LEU A 163 16.61 -14.82 -9.41
C LEU A 163 17.76 -15.72 -8.93
N LYS A 164 18.28 -16.53 -9.86
CA LYS A 164 19.52 -17.27 -9.69
C LYS A 164 20.67 -16.42 -10.21
N TRP A 165 21.14 -15.52 -9.36
CA TRP A 165 22.16 -14.53 -9.68
C TRP A 165 23.50 -15.15 -10.12
N ASP A 166 23.79 -16.37 -9.68
CA ASP A 166 25.07 -17.04 -9.92
C ASP A 166 25.11 -17.84 -11.24
N THR A 167 24.22 -17.55 -12.20
CA THR A 167 24.11 -18.36 -13.44
C THR A 167 25.10 -17.92 -14.51
N ASN A 168 25.36 -16.62 -14.58
CA ASN A 168 26.29 -15.93 -15.50
C ASN A 168 27.58 -15.48 -14.80
N ASP A 169 27.69 -15.72 -13.50
CA ASP A 169 28.85 -15.35 -12.68
C ASP A 169 30.04 -16.30 -12.86
N ASP A 170 31.26 -15.75 -12.72
CA ASP A 170 32.50 -16.53 -12.80
C ASP A 170 32.71 -17.38 -11.54
N GLU A 171 32.37 -16.82 -10.37
CA GLU A 171 32.33 -17.54 -9.10
C GLU A 171 30.88 -17.66 -8.62
N ASN A 172 30.45 -18.90 -8.31
CA ASN A 172 29.07 -19.18 -7.94
C ASN A 172 28.93 -19.72 -6.52
N ARG A 173 27.69 -19.95 -6.08
CA ARG A 173 27.40 -20.45 -4.73
C ARG A 173 28.00 -21.81 -4.41
N LYS A 174 28.31 -22.65 -5.41
CA LYS A 174 28.99 -23.94 -5.18
C LYS A 174 30.46 -23.75 -4.82
N MET A 175 31.03 -22.60 -5.17
CA MET A 175 32.39 -22.18 -4.81
C MET A 175 32.43 -21.37 -3.51
N GLY A 176 31.32 -21.35 -2.76
CA GLY A 176 31.23 -20.69 -1.44
C GLY A 176 30.84 -19.22 -1.47
N VAL A 177 30.57 -18.65 -2.65
CA VAL A 177 30.15 -17.24 -2.76
C VAL A 177 28.78 -17.03 -2.13
N LYS A 178 28.65 -15.95 -1.35
CA LYS A 178 27.42 -15.57 -0.65
C LYS A 178 27.11 -14.10 -0.87
N ILE A 179 25.83 -13.75 -0.88
CA ILE A 179 25.40 -12.35 -0.88
C ILE A 179 25.49 -11.82 0.55
N VAL A 180 26.15 -10.67 0.72
CA VAL A 180 26.39 -10.03 2.02
C VAL A 180 25.73 -8.66 2.16
N ALA A 181 25.37 -8.02 1.04
CA ALA A 181 24.62 -6.76 1.06
C ALA A 181 23.71 -6.59 -0.16
N ILE A 182 22.66 -5.78 -0.01
CA ILE A 182 21.78 -5.30 -1.08
C ILE A 182 21.67 -3.78 -0.92
N ASP A 183 22.01 -3.01 -1.96
CA ASP A 183 22.12 -1.55 -1.94
C ASP A 183 22.89 -1.02 -0.74
N GLY A 184 24.04 -1.67 -0.45
CA GLY A 184 24.90 -1.35 0.69
C GLY A 184 24.34 -1.74 2.07
N GLN A 185 23.11 -2.25 2.15
CA GLN A 185 22.53 -2.73 3.40
C GLN A 185 22.94 -4.19 3.67
N PRO A 186 23.55 -4.49 4.83
CA PRO A 186 23.95 -5.86 5.17
C PRO A 186 22.77 -6.83 5.19
N VAL A 187 22.95 -8.00 4.57
CA VAL A 187 21.93 -9.03 4.47
C VAL A 187 22.54 -10.40 4.76
N ALA A 188 21.72 -11.31 5.31
CA ALA A 188 22.09 -12.70 5.52
C ALA A 188 21.06 -13.64 4.86
N ALA A 189 21.44 -14.90 4.68
CA ALA A 189 20.51 -15.92 4.19
C ALA A 189 19.26 -16.01 5.09
N GLY A 190 18.08 -15.94 4.48
CA GLY A 190 16.78 -15.92 5.15
C GLY A 190 16.26 -14.52 5.51
N THR A 191 17.00 -13.45 5.22
CA THR A 191 16.60 -12.07 5.53
C THR A 191 16.19 -11.30 4.26
N SER A 192 15.54 -10.15 4.44
CA SER A 192 15.08 -9.30 3.33
C SER A 192 15.33 -7.83 3.59
N VAL A 193 15.60 -7.11 2.51
CA VAL A 193 15.75 -5.66 2.48
C VAL A 193 14.54 -5.06 1.76
N TYR A 194 14.03 -3.95 2.29
CA TYR A 194 12.99 -3.15 1.65
C TYR A 194 13.66 -1.95 0.98
N LEU A 195 13.49 -1.86 -0.33
CA LEU A 195 13.85 -0.73 -1.16
C LEU A 195 12.57 0.07 -1.45
N ASP A 196 12.70 1.20 -2.15
CA ASP A 196 11.56 2.07 -2.45
C ASP A 196 10.47 1.35 -3.25
N ASP A 197 10.87 0.69 -4.35
CA ASP A 197 9.94 0.01 -5.27
C ASP A 197 9.96 -1.52 -5.15
N LEU A 198 10.93 -2.08 -4.44
CA LEU A 198 11.20 -3.51 -4.38
C LEU A 198 11.38 -4.02 -2.95
N ARG A 199 11.05 -5.29 -2.74
CA ARG A 199 11.50 -6.04 -1.57
C ARG A 199 12.37 -7.19 -2.08
N VAL A 200 13.63 -7.21 -1.69
CA VAL A 200 14.59 -8.22 -2.12
C VAL A 200 14.94 -9.10 -0.94
N ALA A 201 14.76 -10.41 -1.08
CA ALA A 201 15.06 -11.38 -0.04
C ALA A 201 16.17 -12.34 -0.47
N VAL A 202 17.15 -12.56 0.40
CA VAL A 202 18.10 -13.66 0.24
C VAL A 202 17.45 -14.90 0.83
N THR A 203 17.11 -15.86 0.00
CA THR A 203 16.56 -17.14 0.45
C THR A 203 17.55 -17.91 1.33
N PRO A 204 17.11 -18.91 2.12
CA PRO A 204 18.02 -19.78 2.87
C PRO A 204 19.05 -20.52 2.01
N LYS A 205 18.79 -20.66 0.71
CA LYS A 205 19.71 -21.27 -0.27
C LYS A 205 20.61 -20.24 -0.98
N GLY A 206 20.58 -18.99 -0.56
CA GLY A 206 21.42 -17.92 -1.11
C GLY A 206 20.96 -17.35 -2.47
N THR A 207 19.84 -17.78 -3.04
CA THR A 207 19.21 -17.09 -4.21
C THR A 207 18.47 -15.82 -3.79
N LEU A 208 18.26 -14.90 -4.74
CA LEU A 208 17.46 -13.68 -4.56
C LEU A 208 15.99 -13.92 -4.95
N ASN A 209 15.05 -13.27 -4.27
CA ASN A 209 13.60 -13.35 -4.52
C ASN A 209 12.92 -12.00 -4.29
#